data_AF-A0A7Y6XP17-F1
#
_entry.id   AF-A0A7Y6XP17-F1
#
_cell.length_a   1.000
_cell.length_b   1.000
_cell.length_c   1.000
_cell.angle_alpha   90.00
_cell.angle_beta   90.00
_cell.angle_gamma   90.00
#
_symmetry.space_group_name_H-M   'P 1'
#
loop_
_entity.id
_entity.type
_entity.pdbx_description
1 polymer ?
#
loop_
_entity_poly.entity_id
_entity_poly.type
_entity_poly.pdbx_seq_one_letter_code
_entity_poly.pdbx_strand_id
1 'polypeptide(L)'
;MNKTTLYWLLQFGGWAGLMLTSFLAMVVILPFFPAFGANSISVLLGVLISHVYRGYVKRKNWKDLKVPKLVPRVLIASIVQGLVMTVLSLSALAGMFVILFHSDPSALDGFLGLPVIEGVDEATMAKIREATIQNYSGSKLLIYLFSYLISFAIYFISWSSLYFAYQYLQKTREFEIEKWKLSASVKDAELNALKAQINPHFIFNSLNNIRSLVAEDTERARDSITHLSD
;
A
#
# COMPACT_ATOMS: atom_id res chain seq x y z
N MET A 1 1.78 -6.05 17.26
CA MET A 1 0.83 -6.61 16.25
C MET A 1 1.61 -7.33 15.16
N ASN A 2 1.23 -8.54 14.77
CA ASN A 2 1.93 -9.30 13.72
C ASN A 2 1.63 -8.72 12.31
N LYS A 3 2.56 -8.86 11.36
CA LYS A 3 2.47 -8.35 9.98
C LYS A 3 1.19 -8.84 9.26
N THR A 4 0.76 -10.07 9.54
CA THR A 4 -0.47 -10.64 8.96
C THR A 4 -1.73 -9.95 9.48
N THR A 5 -1.81 -9.72 10.79
CA THR A 5 -2.94 -9.00 11.42
C THR A 5 -3.01 -7.56 10.92
N LEU A 6 -1.86 -6.86 10.88
CA LEU A 6 -1.78 -5.50 10.34
C LEU A 6 -2.25 -5.44 8.89
N TYR A 7 -1.86 -6.41 8.07
CA TYR A 7 -2.28 -6.48 6.67
C TYR A 7 -3.80 -6.58 6.53
N TRP A 8 -4.46 -7.50 7.23
CA TRP A 8 -5.90 -7.67 7.11
C TRP A 8 -6.69 -6.48 7.66
N LEU A 9 -6.23 -5.89 8.77
CA LEU A 9 -6.80 -4.65 9.29
C LEU A 9 -6.71 -3.50 8.28
N LEU A 10 -5.57 -3.34 7.60
CA LEU A 10 -5.41 -2.33 6.56
C LEU A 10 -6.28 -2.62 5.33
N GLN A 11 -6.45 -3.88 4.93
CA GLN A 11 -7.30 -4.25 3.80
C GLN A 11 -8.76 -3.91 4.06
N PHE A 12 -9.35 -4.47 5.13
CA PHE A 12 -10.75 -4.24 5.45
C PHE A 12 -10.99 -2.79 5.88
N GLY A 13 -10.10 -2.20 6.68
CA GLY A 13 -10.21 -0.80 7.08
C GLY A 13 -10.09 0.17 5.91
N GLY A 14 -9.16 -0.07 4.98
CA GLY A 14 -8.99 0.76 3.78
C GLY A 14 -10.20 0.69 2.85
N TRP A 15 -10.67 -0.52 2.52
CA TRP A 15 -11.83 -0.70 1.66
C TRP A 15 -13.13 -0.24 2.32
N ALA A 16 -13.36 -0.54 3.60
CA ALA A 16 -14.56 -0.09 4.31
C ALA A 16 -14.58 1.44 4.46
N GLY A 17 -13.45 2.08 4.79
CA GLY A 17 -13.37 3.53 4.92
C GLY A 17 -13.66 4.26 3.60
N LEU A 18 -13.12 3.75 2.49
CA LEU A 18 -13.38 4.31 1.16
C LEU A 18 -14.81 4.03 0.68
N MET A 19 -15.33 2.86 0.99
CA MET A 19 -16.69 2.51 0.62
C MET A 19 -17.71 3.26 1.47
N LEU A 20 -17.38 3.67 2.69
CA LEU A 20 -18.20 4.56 3.51
C LEU A 20 -18.39 5.93 2.85
N THR A 21 -17.34 6.54 2.30
CA THR A 21 -17.47 7.84 1.61
C THR A 21 -18.30 7.72 0.34
N SER A 22 -18.12 6.64 -0.42
CA SER A 22 -18.92 6.34 -1.61
C SER A 22 -20.37 6.01 -1.26
N PHE A 23 -20.61 5.34 -0.14
CA PHE A 23 -21.92 4.96 0.36
C PHE A 23 -22.75 6.19 0.74
N LEU A 24 -22.16 7.15 1.46
CA LEU A 24 -22.83 8.42 1.80
C LEU A 24 -23.29 9.18 0.55
N ALA A 25 -22.48 9.19 -0.51
CA ALA A 25 -22.88 9.79 -1.78
C ALA A 25 -23.98 8.98 -2.48
N MET A 26 -23.90 7.64 -2.44
CA MET A 26 -24.91 6.78 -3.05
C MET A 26 -26.28 6.91 -2.39
N VAL A 27 -26.39 6.93 -1.06
CA VAL A 27 -27.70 6.97 -0.38
C VAL A 27 -28.44 8.30 -0.53
N VAL A 28 -27.76 9.37 -0.97
CA VAL A 28 -28.41 10.63 -1.36
C VAL A 28 -29.17 10.50 -2.69
N ILE A 29 -28.71 9.61 -3.56
CA ILE A 29 -29.20 9.49 -4.95
C ILE A 29 -29.99 8.19 -5.15
N LEU A 30 -29.64 7.12 -4.44
CA LEU A 30 -30.16 5.78 -4.61
C LEU A 30 -30.86 5.29 -3.34
N PRO A 31 -31.85 4.38 -3.47
CA PRO A 31 -32.47 3.76 -2.31
C PRO A 31 -31.45 3.02 -1.42
N PHE A 32 -31.69 3.03 -0.11
CA PHE A 32 -30.76 2.52 0.89
C PHE A 32 -30.35 1.05 0.64
N PHE A 33 -31.31 0.15 0.42
CA PHE A 33 -31.03 -1.28 0.33
C PHE A 33 -30.13 -1.66 -0.85
N PRO A 34 -30.40 -1.21 -2.10
CA PRO A 34 -29.46 -1.43 -3.20
C PRO A 34 -28.09 -0.82 -2.98
N ALA A 35 -28.03 0.41 -2.48
CA ALA A 35 -26.76 1.08 -2.19
C ALA A 35 -25.95 0.29 -1.16
N PHE A 36 -26.57 -0.15 -0.07
CA PHE A 36 -25.92 -0.87 1.01
C PHE A 36 -25.42 -2.25 0.56
N GLY A 37 -26.26 -3.01 -0.13
CA GLY A 37 -25.91 -4.33 -0.63
C GLY A 37 -24.76 -4.28 -1.64
N ALA A 38 -24.86 -3.42 -2.65
CA ALA A 38 -23.82 -3.28 -3.67
C ALA A 38 -22.49 -2.78 -3.10
N ASN A 39 -22.54 -1.86 -2.13
CA ASN A 39 -21.36 -1.33 -1.46
C ASN A 39 -20.68 -2.40 -0.59
N SER A 40 -21.45 -3.19 0.16
CA SER A 40 -20.94 -4.32 0.95
C SER A 40 -20.25 -5.36 0.08
N ILE A 41 -20.85 -5.72 -1.05
CA ILE A 41 -20.23 -6.62 -2.04
C ILE A 41 -18.94 -6.00 -2.60
N SER A 42 -18.94 -4.69 -2.90
CA SER A 42 -17.77 -3.97 -3.41
C SER A 42 -16.59 -3.96 -2.43
N VAL A 43 -16.82 -3.89 -1.12
CA VAL A 43 -15.75 -4.04 -0.10
C VAL A 43 -15.09 -5.41 -0.21
N LEU A 44 -15.89 -6.49 -0.27
CA LEU A 44 -15.38 -7.86 -0.34
C LEU A 44 -14.60 -8.11 -1.63
N LEU A 45 -15.14 -7.65 -2.76
CA LEU A 45 -14.48 -7.72 -4.06
C LEU A 45 -13.17 -6.94 -4.07
N GLY A 46 -13.17 -5.73 -3.50
CA GLY A 46 -11.98 -4.91 -3.41
C GLY A 46 -10.85 -5.60 -2.63
N VAL A 47 -11.18 -6.18 -1.47
CA VAL A 47 -10.22 -6.95 -0.67
C VAL A 47 -9.70 -8.16 -1.45
N LEU A 48 -10.58 -8.91 -2.11
CA LEU A 48 -10.23 -10.08 -2.91
C LEU A 48 -9.28 -9.71 -4.05
N ILE A 49 -9.60 -8.69 -4.85
CA ILE A 49 -8.79 -8.26 -5.98
C ILE A 49 -7.42 -7.75 -5.50
N SER A 50 -7.38 -6.92 -4.45
CA SER A 50 -6.13 -6.45 -3.85
C SER A 50 -5.26 -7.61 -3.33
N HIS A 51 -5.88 -8.66 -2.80
CA HIS A 51 -5.17 -9.86 -2.35
C HIS A 51 -4.59 -10.66 -3.52
N VAL A 52 -5.40 -10.92 -4.56
CA VAL A 52 -4.96 -11.62 -5.78
C VAL A 52 -3.82 -10.86 -6.47
N TYR A 53 -3.95 -9.53 -6.59
CA TYR A 53 -2.92 -8.65 -7.14
C TYR A 53 -1.61 -8.74 -6.34
N ARG A 54 -1.68 -8.69 -5.00
CA ARG A 54 -0.51 -8.88 -4.15
C ARG A 54 0.16 -10.24 -4.39
N GLY A 55 -0.63 -11.30 -4.56
CA GLY A 55 -0.12 -12.64 -4.89
C GLY A 55 0.58 -12.67 -6.25
N TYR A 56 0.03 -11.99 -7.26
CA TYR A 56 0.64 -11.83 -8.58
C TYR A 56 1.97 -11.05 -8.52
N VAL A 57 1.97 -9.89 -7.85
CA VAL A 57 3.15 -9.03 -7.62
C VAL A 57 4.30 -9.81 -6.98
N LYS A 58 4.00 -10.63 -5.96
CA LYS A 58 4.98 -11.49 -5.30
C LYS A 58 5.53 -12.57 -6.23
N ARG A 59 4.66 -13.30 -6.93
CA ARG A 59 5.07 -14.35 -7.88
C ARG A 59 5.96 -13.84 -9.01
N LYS A 60 5.77 -12.59 -9.43
CA LYS A 60 6.58 -11.94 -10.48
C LYS A 60 7.78 -11.16 -9.94
N ASN A 61 8.07 -11.21 -8.63
CA ASN A 61 9.20 -10.53 -7.98
C ASN A 61 9.30 -9.03 -8.31
N TRP A 62 8.17 -8.33 -8.35
CA TRP A 62 8.15 -6.89 -8.69
C TRP A 62 8.93 -6.02 -7.70
N LYS A 63 9.16 -6.51 -6.47
CA LYS A 63 10.00 -5.87 -5.46
C LYS A 63 11.46 -5.65 -5.91
N ASP A 64 11.93 -6.42 -6.89
CA ASP A 64 13.31 -6.38 -7.39
C ASP A 64 13.43 -5.55 -8.68
N LEU A 65 12.30 -5.08 -9.21
CA LEU A 65 12.29 -4.19 -10.37
C LEU A 65 12.75 -2.78 -9.99
N LYS A 66 13.54 -2.16 -10.87
CA LYS A 66 13.82 -0.73 -10.79
C LYS A 66 12.54 0.09 -11.03
N VAL A 67 12.44 1.26 -10.39
CA VAL A 67 11.27 2.16 -10.46
C VAL A 67 10.77 2.40 -11.90
N PRO A 68 11.61 2.70 -12.92
CA PRO A 68 11.13 2.95 -14.28
C PRO A 68 10.45 1.74 -14.95
N LYS A 69 10.81 0.52 -14.54
CA LYS A 69 10.17 -0.71 -15.01
C LYS A 69 8.94 -1.07 -14.18
N LEU A 70 8.92 -0.69 -12.91
CA LEU A 70 7.84 -1.00 -11.99
C LEU A 70 6.60 -0.14 -12.26
N VAL A 71 6.77 1.17 -12.39
CA VAL A 71 5.67 2.15 -12.55
C VAL A 71 4.69 1.78 -13.66
N PRO A 72 5.10 1.55 -14.93
CA PRO A 72 4.15 1.22 -15.99
C PRO A 72 3.40 -0.08 -15.74
N ARG A 73 4.04 -1.08 -15.11
CA ARG A 73 3.37 -2.35 -14.74
C ARG A 73 2.29 -2.13 -13.69
N VAL A 74 2.58 -1.30 -12.68
CA VAL A 74 1.64 -0.94 -11.63
C VAL A 74 0.46 -0.16 -12.20
N LEU A 75 0.71 0.80 -13.10
CA LEU A 75 -0.35 1.57 -13.76
C LEU A 75 -1.28 0.67 -14.56
N ILE A 76 -0.73 -0.18 -15.43
CA ILE A 76 -1.52 -1.13 -16.23
C ILE A 76 -2.32 -2.07 -15.33
N ALA A 77 -1.68 -2.66 -14.31
CA ALA A 77 -2.37 -3.55 -13.39
C ALA A 77 -3.46 -2.82 -12.58
N SER A 78 -3.29 -1.54 -12.27
CA SER A 78 -4.30 -0.75 -11.55
C SER A 78 -5.49 -0.41 -12.43
N ILE A 79 -5.27 -0.12 -13.71
CA ILE A 79 -6.34 0.07 -14.70
C ILE A 79 -7.13 -1.23 -14.88
N VAL A 80 -6.44 -2.37 -15.02
CA VAL A 80 -7.09 -3.68 -15.14
C VAL A 80 -7.91 -4.01 -13.90
N GLN A 81 -7.36 -3.83 -12.70
CA GLN A 81 -8.11 -4.01 -11.46
C GLN A 81 -9.30 -3.05 -11.37
N GLY A 82 -9.12 -1.80 -11.79
CA GLY A 82 -10.19 -0.80 -11.85
C GLY A 82 -11.33 -1.25 -12.76
N LEU A 83 -11.02 -1.69 -13.97
CA LEU A 83 -12.00 -2.23 -14.92
C LEU A 83 -12.77 -3.41 -14.35
N VAL A 84 -12.06 -4.39 -13.76
CA VAL A 84 -12.70 -5.55 -13.14
C VAL A 84 -13.62 -5.13 -11.99
N MET A 85 -13.16 -4.22 -11.12
CA MET A 85 -14.00 -3.67 -10.05
C MET A 85 -15.23 -2.96 -10.58
N THR A 86 -15.09 -2.09 -11.59
CA THR A 86 -16.21 -1.38 -12.21
C THR A 86 -17.28 -2.35 -12.69
N VAL A 87 -16.88 -3.37 -13.47
CA VAL A 87 -17.82 -4.36 -14.03
C VAL A 87 -18.53 -5.13 -12.91
N LEU A 88 -17.78 -5.61 -11.91
CA LEU A 88 -18.36 -6.40 -10.83
C LEU A 88 -19.24 -5.57 -9.89
N SER A 89 -18.83 -4.35 -9.55
CA SER A 89 -19.62 -3.43 -8.71
C SER A 89 -20.89 -2.98 -9.41
N LEU A 90 -20.86 -2.69 -10.71
CA LEU A 90 -22.07 -2.37 -11.49
C LEU A 90 -23.00 -3.58 -11.61
N SER A 91 -22.44 -4.78 -11.80
CA SER A 91 -23.22 -6.01 -11.83
C SER A 91 -23.91 -6.28 -10.49
N ALA A 92 -23.21 -6.05 -9.38
CA ALA A 92 -23.76 -6.15 -8.03
C ALA A 92 -24.89 -5.12 -7.82
N LEU A 93 -24.67 -3.87 -8.24
CA LEU A 93 -25.68 -2.82 -8.14
C LEU A 93 -26.92 -3.14 -8.97
N ALA A 94 -26.74 -3.55 -10.23
CA ALA A 94 -27.83 -3.96 -11.10
C ALA A 94 -28.60 -5.16 -10.50
N GLY A 95 -27.90 -6.16 -9.96
CA GLY A 95 -28.51 -7.29 -9.25
C GLY A 95 -29.37 -6.86 -8.07
N MET A 96 -28.89 -5.89 -7.28
CA MET A 96 -29.68 -5.33 -6.17
C MET A 96 -30.94 -4.59 -6.65
N PHE A 97 -30.86 -3.85 -7.76
CA PHE A 97 -32.04 -3.20 -8.34
C PHE A 97 -33.03 -4.22 -8.91
N VAL A 98 -32.55 -5.30 -9.53
CA VAL A 98 -33.41 -6.40 -9.99
C VAL A 98 -34.16 -7.03 -8.82
N ILE A 99 -33.47 -7.30 -7.70
CA ILE A 99 -34.10 -7.83 -6.47
C ILE A 99 -35.15 -6.85 -5.94
N LEU A 100 -34.83 -5.55 -5.89
CA LEU A 100 -35.75 -4.52 -5.40
C LEU A 100 -37.02 -4.44 -6.26
N PHE A 101 -36.88 -4.28 -7.58
CA PHE A 101 -38.03 -4.12 -8.49
C PHE A 101 -38.86 -5.39 -8.62
N HIS A 102 -38.25 -6.57 -8.45
CA HIS A 102 -39.01 -7.81 -8.39
C HIS A 102 -39.84 -7.92 -7.10
N SER A 103 -39.33 -7.39 -5.99
CA SER A 103 -40.02 -7.42 -4.69
C SER A 103 -41.09 -6.33 -4.57
N ASP A 104 -40.81 -5.15 -5.12
CA ASP A 104 -41.72 -4.00 -5.15
C ASP A 104 -41.65 -3.32 -6.53
N PRO A 105 -42.57 -3.65 -7.45
CA PRO A 105 -42.61 -3.03 -8.78
C PRO A 105 -42.81 -1.50 -8.75
N SER A 106 -43.45 -0.96 -7.70
CA SER A 106 -43.69 0.48 -7.57
C SER A 106 -42.41 1.27 -7.24
N ALA A 107 -41.37 0.60 -6.75
CA ALA A 107 -40.06 1.21 -6.48
C ALA A 107 -39.39 1.77 -7.75
N LEU A 108 -39.78 1.30 -8.94
CA LEU A 108 -39.30 1.85 -10.20
C LEU A 108 -39.69 3.33 -10.37
N ASP A 109 -40.91 3.68 -9.97
CA ASP A 109 -41.41 5.05 -10.11
C ASP A 109 -40.67 6.00 -9.19
N GLY A 110 -40.45 5.58 -7.94
CA GLY A 110 -39.62 6.31 -6.99
C GLY A 110 -38.17 6.48 -7.47
N PHE A 111 -37.60 5.45 -8.09
CA PHE A 111 -36.25 5.50 -8.66
C PHE A 111 -36.15 6.48 -9.85
N LEU A 112 -37.15 6.51 -10.73
CA LEU A 112 -37.22 7.46 -11.84
C LEU A 112 -37.57 8.88 -11.39
N GLY A 113 -37.86 9.08 -10.10
CA GLY A 113 -38.27 10.37 -9.54
C GLY A 113 -39.66 10.82 -9.99
N LEU A 114 -40.52 9.87 -10.36
CA LEU A 114 -41.88 10.16 -10.79
C LEU A 114 -42.75 10.48 -9.56
N PRO A 115 -43.46 11.62 -9.55
CA PRO A 115 -44.40 11.92 -8.46
C PRO A 115 -45.57 10.93 -8.49
N VAL A 116 -46.09 10.58 -7.31
CA VAL A 116 -47.36 9.85 -7.19
C VAL A 116 -48.48 10.85 -7.48
N ILE A 117 -49.05 10.80 -8.69
CA ILE A 117 -50.15 11.69 -9.09
C ILE A 117 -51.48 10.94 -8.95
N GLU A 118 -52.27 11.30 -7.95
CA GLU A 118 -53.62 10.76 -7.78
C GLU A 118 -54.53 11.20 -8.94
N GLY A 119 -55.33 10.27 -9.48
CA GLY A 119 -56.30 10.54 -10.54
C GLY A 119 -55.78 10.44 -11.98
N VAL A 120 -54.51 10.06 -12.20
CA VAL A 120 -53.97 9.76 -13.53
C VAL A 120 -54.14 8.27 -13.84
N ASP A 121 -54.59 7.95 -15.06
CA ASP A 121 -54.75 6.57 -15.50
C ASP A 121 -53.40 5.90 -15.80
N GLU A 122 -53.36 4.57 -15.67
CA GLU A 122 -52.13 3.79 -15.84
C GLU A 122 -51.51 3.98 -17.24
N ALA A 123 -52.34 4.21 -18.27
CA ALA A 123 -51.88 4.44 -19.63
C ALA A 123 -51.11 5.78 -19.77
N THR A 124 -51.55 6.84 -19.08
CA THR A 124 -50.82 8.12 -19.07
C THR A 124 -49.54 7.99 -18.24
N MET A 125 -49.57 7.30 -17.10
CA MET A 125 -48.37 7.03 -16.30
C MET A 125 -47.32 6.23 -17.10
N ALA A 126 -47.74 5.25 -17.88
CA ALA A 126 -46.84 4.49 -18.76
C ALA A 126 -46.15 5.38 -19.81
N LYS A 127 -46.87 6.33 -20.42
CA LYS A 127 -46.29 7.29 -21.36
C LYS A 127 -45.29 8.23 -20.68
N ILE A 128 -45.59 8.68 -19.46
CA ILE A 128 -44.66 9.51 -18.67
C ILE A 128 -43.39 8.73 -18.34
N ARG A 129 -43.51 7.46 -17.91
CA ARG A 129 -42.35 6.57 -17.68
C ARG A 129 -41.49 6.46 -18.94
N GLU A 130 -42.09 6.17 -20.09
CA GLU A 130 -41.39 6.04 -21.36
C GLU A 130 -40.66 7.34 -21.75
N ALA A 131 -41.35 8.49 -21.67
CA ALA A 131 -40.76 9.79 -21.96
C ALA A 131 -39.60 10.15 -21.01
N THR A 132 -39.72 9.83 -19.72
CA THR A 132 -38.66 10.02 -18.72
C THR A 132 -37.45 9.13 -18.98
N ILE A 133 -37.67 7.86 -19.36
CA ILE A 133 -36.58 6.95 -19.74
C ILE A 133 -35.83 7.48 -20.97
N GLN A 134 -36.53 8.03 -21.95
CA GLN A 134 -35.90 8.62 -23.14
C GLN A 134 -35.07 9.89 -22.85
N ASN A 135 -35.32 10.59 -21.72
CA ASN A 135 -34.51 11.73 -21.29
C ASN A 135 -33.12 11.34 -20.76
N TYR A 136 -32.87 10.04 -20.49
CA TYR A 136 -31.53 9.55 -20.14
C TYR A 136 -30.68 9.39 -21.41
N SER A 137 -29.73 10.30 -21.62
CA SER A 137 -28.82 10.21 -22.78
C SER A 137 -27.72 9.17 -22.56
N GLY A 138 -27.43 8.36 -23.59
CA GLY A 138 -26.32 7.40 -23.56
C GLY A 138 -24.96 8.05 -23.29
N SER A 139 -24.77 9.30 -23.71
CA SER A 139 -23.54 10.07 -23.43
C SER A 139 -23.33 10.35 -21.94
N LYS A 140 -24.38 10.67 -21.18
CA LYS A 140 -24.28 10.85 -19.72
C LYS A 140 -23.93 9.54 -19.04
N LEU A 141 -24.55 8.44 -19.47
CA LEU A 141 -24.25 7.10 -18.96
C LEU A 141 -22.77 6.74 -19.18
N LEU A 142 -22.22 7.00 -20.37
CA LEU A 142 -20.79 6.80 -20.64
C LEU A 142 -19.91 7.65 -19.72
N ILE A 143 -20.24 8.93 -19.51
CA ILE A 143 -19.48 9.80 -18.60
C ILE A 143 -19.47 9.22 -17.18
N TYR A 144 -20.61 8.75 -16.66
CA TYR A 144 -20.68 8.12 -15.34
C TYR A 144 -19.86 6.82 -15.27
N LEU A 145 -19.94 5.96 -16.29
CA LEU A 145 -19.16 4.73 -16.36
C LEU A 145 -17.64 5.02 -16.37
N PHE A 146 -17.21 5.96 -17.19
CA PHE A 146 -15.80 6.38 -17.25
C PHE A 146 -15.34 7.00 -15.93
N SER A 147 -16.17 7.84 -15.31
CA SER A 147 -15.86 8.44 -14.02
C SER A 147 -15.68 7.37 -12.95
N TYR A 148 -16.58 6.38 -12.92
CA TYR A 148 -16.53 5.28 -11.96
C TYR A 148 -15.28 4.38 -12.16
N LEU A 149 -14.92 4.11 -13.42
CA LEU A 149 -13.67 3.41 -13.77
C LEU A 149 -12.42 4.17 -13.31
N ILE A 150 -12.35 5.46 -13.62
CA ILE A 150 -11.20 6.31 -13.27
C ILE A 150 -11.05 6.37 -11.75
N SER A 151 -12.13 6.51 -10.99
CA SER A 151 -12.10 6.47 -9.53
C SER A 151 -11.44 5.19 -9.01
N PHE A 152 -11.89 4.01 -9.46
CA PHE A 152 -11.26 2.76 -9.05
C PHE A 152 -9.80 2.63 -9.47
N ALA A 153 -9.45 3.05 -10.68
CA ALA A 153 -8.07 3.03 -11.14
C ALA A 153 -7.17 3.91 -10.25
N ILE A 154 -7.60 5.13 -9.92
CA ILE A 154 -6.89 6.04 -9.01
C ILE A 154 -6.71 5.38 -7.63
N TYR A 155 -7.73 4.71 -7.11
CA TYR A 155 -7.64 4.01 -5.83
C TYR A 155 -6.61 2.88 -5.87
N PHE A 156 -6.61 2.02 -6.90
CA PHE A 156 -5.61 0.96 -7.02
C PHE A 156 -4.20 1.50 -7.24
N ILE A 157 -4.04 2.61 -7.96
CA ILE A 157 -2.75 3.30 -8.11
C ILE A 157 -2.27 3.80 -6.74
N SER A 158 -3.15 4.46 -5.99
CA SER A 158 -2.84 5.02 -4.67
C SER A 158 -2.44 3.92 -3.69
N TRP A 159 -3.21 2.83 -3.64
CA TRP A 159 -2.94 1.67 -2.80
C TRP A 159 -1.64 0.95 -3.18
N SER A 160 -1.39 0.76 -4.48
CA SER A 160 -0.14 0.19 -4.98
C SER A 160 1.05 1.07 -4.66
N SER A 161 0.89 2.40 -4.75
CA SER A 161 1.94 3.38 -4.44
C SER A 161 2.33 3.29 -2.97
N LEU A 162 1.36 3.25 -2.05
CA LEU A 162 1.63 3.05 -0.63
C LEU A 162 2.34 1.72 -0.35
N TYR A 163 1.90 0.63 -1.00
CA TYR A 163 2.54 -0.67 -0.86
C TYR A 163 4.00 -0.67 -1.31
N PHE A 164 4.29 -0.13 -2.50
CA PHE A 164 5.66 -0.10 -3.03
C PHE A 164 6.55 0.94 -2.35
N ALA A 165 5.99 2.07 -1.89
CA ALA A 165 6.72 3.03 -1.06
C ALA A 165 7.17 2.38 0.25
N TYR A 166 6.28 1.65 0.92
CA TYR A 166 6.62 0.91 2.13
C TYR A 166 7.73 -0.13 1.89
N GLN A 167 7.63 -0.90 0.81
CA GLN A 167 8.66 -1.88 0.43
C GLN A 167 10.01 -1.22 0.13
N TYR A 168 10.00 -0.09 -0.56
CA TYR A 168 11.20 0.67 -0.87
C TYR A 168 11.88 1.20 0.41
N LEU A 169 11.09 1.78 1.33
CA LEU A 169 11.60 2.25 2.61
C LEU A 169 12.22 1.12 3.45
N GLN A 170 11.59 -0.06 3.47
CA GLN A 170 12.19 -1.22 4.16
C GLN A 170 13.52 -1.64 3.53
N LYS A 171 13.58 -1.73 2.20
CA LYS A 171 14.77 -2.15 1.48
C LYS A 171 15.94 -1.19 1.70
N THR A 172 15.69 0.13 1.65
CA THR A 172 16.71 1.14 1.94
C THR A 172 17.25 1.00 3.36
N ARG A 173 16.36 0.79 4.34
CA ARG A 173 16.75 0.62 5.74
C ARG A 173 17.60 -0.65 5.96
N GLU A 174 17.28 -1.74 5.27
CA GLU A 174 18.06 -2.98 5.30
C GLU A 174 19.47 -2.76 4.72
N PHE A 175 19.57 -2.10 3.56
CA PHE A 175 20.86 -1.77 2.95
C PHE A 175 21.70 -0.83 3.81
N GLU A 176 21.09 0.16 4.47
CA GLU A 176 21.80 1.03 5.40
C GLU A 176 22.38 0.24 6.57
N ILE A 177 21.60 -0.64 7.19
CA ILE A 177 22.07 -1.50 8.30
C ILE A 177 23.23 -2.39 7.85
N GLU A 178 23.13 -3.00 6.66
CA GLU A 178 24.19 -3.83 6.09
C GLU A 178 25.48 -3.02 5.84
N LYS A 179 25.35 -1.80 5.31
CA LYS A 179 26.47 -0.88 5.11
C LYS A 179 27.15 -0.51 6.43
N TRP A 180 26.39 -0.23 7.48
CA TRP A 180 26.94 0.05 8.82
C TRP A 180 27.71 -1.15 9.38
N LYS A 181 27.16 -2.36 9.23
CA LYS A 181 27.83 -3.60 9.67
C LYS A 181 29.13 -3.84 8.91
N LEU A 182 29.13 -3.66 7.58
CA LEU A 182 30.32 -3.82 6.77
C LEU A 182 31.40 -2.79 7.16
N SER A 183 31.00 -1.53 7.36
CA SER A 183 31.94 -0.48 7.80
C SER A 183 32.54 -0.77 9.17
N ALA A 184 31.74 -1.30 10.11
CA ALA A 184 32.24 -1.72 11.42
C ALA A 184 33.24 -2.89 11.30
N SER A 185 32.96 -3.88 10.44
CA SER A 185 33.85 -5.01 10.21
C SER A 185 35.19 -4.60 9.58
N VAL A 186 35.18 -3.63 8.66
CA VAL A 186 36.42 -3.08 8.07
C VAL A 186 37.25 -2.38 9.15
N LYS A 187 36.64 -1.54 9.98
CA LYS A 187 37.33 -0.86 11.09
C LYS A 187 37.93 -1.83 12.10
N ASP A 188 37.22 -2.92 12.42
CA ASP A 188 37.74 -3.94 13.33
C ASP A 188 38.95 -4.66 12.74
N ALA A 189 38.91 -4.99 11.44
CA ALA A 189 40.05 -5.57 10.73
C ALA A 189 41.26 -4.63 10.70
N GLU A 190 41.06 -3.34 10.45
CA GLU A 190 42.11 -2.31 10.51
C GLU A 190 42.72 -2.20 11.91
N LEU A 191 41.89 -2.17 12.96
CA LEU A 191 42.36 -2.14 14.35
C LEU A 191 43.17 -3.40 14.71
N ASN A 192 42.73 -4.57 14.26
CA ASN A 192 43.45 -5.82 14.52
C ASN A 192 44.78 -5.87 13.76
N ALA A 193 44.85 -5.34 12.54
CA ALA A 193 46.10 -5.20 11.79
C ALA A 193 47.06 -4.22 12.47
N LEU A 194 46.58 -3.06 12.94
CA LEU A 194 47.36 -2.09 13.71
C LEU A 194 47.88 -2.70 15.02
N LYS A 195 47.03 -3.42 15.76
CA LYS A 195 47.45 -4.14 16.97
C LYS A 195 48.52 -5.19 16.70
N ALA A 196 48.41 -5.93 15.59
CA ALA A 196 49.41 -6.91 15.19
C ALA A 196 50.75 -6.26 14.81
N GLN A 197 50.74 -5.00 14.35
CA GLN A 197 51.96 -4.24 14.05
C GLN A 197 52.69 -3.75 15.32
N ILE A 198 52.00 -3.60 16.46
CA ILE A 198 52.63 -3.34 17.76
C ILE A 198 53.39 -4.60 18.18
N ASN A 199 54.68 -4.67 17.84
CA ASN A 199 55.51 -5.84 18.08
C ASN A 199 55.65 -6.09 19.59
N PRO A 200 55.11 -7.19 20.14
CA PRO A 200 55.25 -7.50 21.57
C PRO A 200 56.72 -7.59 21.99
N HIS A 201 57.60 -8.05 21.09
CA HIS A 201 59.04 -8.12 21.33
C HIS A 201 59.67 -6.75 21.52
N PHE A 202 59.16 -5.70 20.88
CA PHE A 202 59.65 -4.34 21.11
C PHE A 202 59.34 -3.90 22.55
N ILE A 203 58.11 -4.11 23.00
CA ILE A 203 57.70 -3.81 24.39
C ILE A 203 58.55 -4.62 25.38
N PHE A 204 58.73 -5.93 25.16
CA PHE A 204 59.56 -6.78 26.02
C PHE A 204 61.04 -6.38 26.00
N ASN A 205 61.59 -6.01 24.84
CA ASN A 205 62.96 -5.52 24.72
C ASN A 205 63.16 -4.22 25.49
N SER A 206 62.26 -3.26 25.32
CA SER A 206 62.29 -1.99 26.04
C SER A 206 62.22 -2.22 27.55
N LEU A 207 61.33 -3.11 28.02
CA LEU A 207 61.22 -3.47 29.44
C LEU A 207 62.47 -4.18 29.97
N ASN A 208 63.06 -5.11 29.22
CA ASN A 208 64.30 -5.79 29.64
C ASN A 208 65.49 -4.83 29.71
N ASN A 209 65.61 -3.90 28.75
CA ASN A 209 66.63 -2.85 28.80
C ASN A 209 66.45 -1.94 30.02
N ILE A 210 65.22 -1.50 30.29
CA ILE A 210 64.90 -0.72 31.50
C ILE A 210 65.26 -1.52 32.76
N ARG A 211 64.94 -2.81 32.82
CA ARG A 211 65.28 -3.67 33.97
C ARG A 211 66.79 -3.74 34.23
N SER A 212 67.60 -3.78 33.18
CA SER A 212 69.07 -3.71 33.31
C SER A 212 69.52 -2.35 33.81
N LEU A 213 68.95 -1.26 33.25
CA LEU A 213 69.25 0.10 33.66
C LEU A 213 68.91 0.37 35.12
N VAL A 214 67.85 -0.23 35.69
CA VAL A 214 67.52 -0.07 37.12
C VAL A 214 68.66 -0.53 38.04
N ALA A 215 69.45 -1.53 37.64
CA ALA A 215 70.58 -2.02 38.43
C ALA A 215 71.89 -1.22 38.22
N GLU A 216 72.04 -0.53 37.09
CA GLU A 216 73.23 0.27 36.74
C GLU A 216 73.05 1.77 37.01
N ASP A 217 71.93 2.35 36.58
CA ASP A 217 71.62 3.78 36.61
C ASP A 217 70.10 4.00 36.74
N THR A 218 69.65 4.21 37.97
CA THR A 218 68.25 4.45 38.30
C THR A 218 67.66 5.72 37.69
N GLU A 219 68.46 6.74 37.38
CA GLU A 219 67.95 7.99 36.79
C GLU A 219 67.63 7.78 35.29
N ARG A 220 68.56 7.14 34.56
CA ARG A 220 68.33 6.76 33.15
C ARG A 220 67.21 5.75 32.98
N ALA A 221 67.02 4.85 33.95
CA ALA A 221 65.88 3.94 33.96
C ALA A 221 64.55 4.70 34.07
N ARG A 222 64.47 5.73 34.92
CA ARG A 222 63.27 6.60 35.05
C ARG A 222 62.96 7.36 33.77
N ASP A 223 63.97 7.94 33.12
CA ASP A 223 63.77 8.63 31.84
C ASP A 223 63.30 7.69 30.74
N SER A 224 63.87 6.47 30.67
CA SER A 224 63.48 5.45 29.70
C SER A 224 62.05 4.92 29.92
N ILE A 225 61.58 4.86 31.17
CA ILE A 225 60.18 4.54 31.50
C ILE A 225 59.25 5.65 31.02
N THR A 226 59.60 6.91 31.26
CA THR A 226 58.84 8.08 30.80
C THR A 226 58.71 8.07 29.27
N HIS A 227 59.81 7.80 28.57
CA HIS A 227 59.84 7.71 27.11
C HIS A 227 59.05 6.52 26.52
N LEU A 228 58.83 5.46 27.28
CA LEU A 228 58.04 4.29 26.86
C LEU A 228 56.54 4.47 27.14
N SER A 229 56.18 5.36 28.08
CA SER A 229 54.79 5.67 28.45
C SER A 229 54.12 6.75 27.61
N ASP A 230 54.93 7.57 26.92
CA ASP A 230 54.49 8.57 25.93
C ASP A 230 54.21 7.93 24.55
#